data_AF-A0A8S3T5Y9-F1
#
_entry.id   AF-A0A8S3T5Y9-F1
#
_cell.length_a   1.000
_cell.length_b   1.000
_cell.length_c   1.000
_cell.angle_alpha   90.00
_cell.angle_beta   90.00
_cell.angle_gamma   90.00
#
_symmetry.space_group_name_H-M   'P 1'
#
loop_
_entity.id
_entity.type
_entity.pdbx_description
1 polymer ?
#
loop_
_entity_poly.entity_id
_entity_poly.type
_entity_poly.pdbx_seq_one_letter_code
_entity_poly.pdbx_strand_id
1 'polypeptide(L)'
;MLLLSSSSSSSYGVPDSITSDVTGELNSNIFDVIGVPDFITFDVIDVINYNSFDVIGVPVSTTFDVTLMICLIRNLTSVTQPINGFDSLPLPVETTPGPDLARIKWYRNILAHHDSNKMATGDFNTAWSNISDAVSRLGGQPMNQECQELKVKILDQSNQEIMLEIKQSHEKIKELRQTVENLGTGHSEVTENLRKLQDSHSTLQTEHTEVTELLKDPIPLNIRGILYSYRKGCRVI
;
A
#
# COMPACT_ATOMS: atom_id res chain seq x y z
N MET A 1 55.30 41.48 30.17
CA MET A 1 55.29 40.11 30.71
C MET A 1 54.39 39.31 29.77
N LEU A 2 54.83 38.88 28.58
CA LEU A 2 55.63 37.66 28.31
C LEU A 2 55.24 36.55 29.30
N LEU A 3 54.56 35.48 28.88
CA LEU A 3 55.13 34.40 28.05
C LEU A 3 54.14 33.76 27.06
N LEU A 4 54.68 33.47 25.87
CA LEU A 4 54.24 32.48 24.88
C LEU A 4 54.58 31.06 25.36
N SER A 5 53.78 30.05 24.97
CA SER A 5 54.17 28.66 24.65
C SER A 5 52.91 27.92 24.16
N SER A 6 52.71 27.69 22.86
CA SER A 6 53.23 26.60 22.01
C SER A 6 52.35 25.34 22.04
N SER A 7 51.99 24.93 20.82
CA SER A 7 51.05 23.91 20.37
C SER A 7 51.36 22.48 20.82
N SER A 8 50.31 21.68 20.96
CA SER A 8 50.35 20.24 20.71
C SER A 8 49.07 19.83 19.98
N SER A 9 49.24 19.48 18.71
CA SER A 9 48.27 18.77 17.90
C SER A 9 48.03 17.40 18.53
N SER A 10 46.82 17.13 19.01
CA SER A 10 46.36 15.77 19.30
C SER A 10 45.15 15.49 18.45
N SER A 11 45.40 14.80 17.35
CA SER A 11 44.43 14.05 16.58
C SER A 11 43.72 13.06 17.50
N TYR A 12 42.57 13.44 18.06
CA TYR A 12 41.64 12.47 18.60
C TYR A 12 40.76 12.00 17.45
N GLY A 13 41.11 10.82 16.94
CA GLY A 13 40.39 10.13 15.89
C GLY A 13 38.95 9.89 16.27
N VAL A 14 38.09 9.98 15.27
CA VAL A 14 36.74 9.43 15.27
C VAL A 14 36.85 7.97 15.72
N PRO A 15 36.22 7.55 16.83
CA PRO A 15 36.10 6.14 17.12
C PRO A 15 35.09 5.55 16.14
N ASP A 16 35.62 4.88 15.10
CA ASP A 16 34.89 3.86 14.36
C ASP A 16 34.43 2.78 15.36
N SER A 17 33.14 2.44 15.28
CA SER A 17 32.46 1.38 16.03
C SER A 17 32.26 1.58 17.53
N ILE A 18 31.04 1.96 17.92
CA ILE A 18 30.41 1.36 19.10
C ILE A 18 29.28 0.49 18.59
N THR A 19 29.62 -0.79 18.41
CA THR A 19 28.66 -1.89 18.39
C THR A 19 28.17 -2.10 19.82
N SER A 20 26.88 -1.89 20.08
CA SER A 20 26.18 -2.55 21.18
C SER A 20 24.92 -3.20 20.62
N ASP A 21 25.13 -4.43 20.20
CA ASP A 21 24.24 -5.58 20.22
C ASP A 21 22.84 -5.35 20.84
N VAL A 22 21.85 -5.16 19.97
CA VAL A 22 20.50 -5.72 20.17
C VAL A 22 20.26 -6.61 18.96
N THR A 23 20.46 -7.90 19.16
CA THR A 23 20.25 -8.95 18.17
C THR A 23 18.79 -8.99 17.75
N GLY A 24 18.55 -8.55 16.52
CA GLY A 24 17.27 -8.63 15.82
C GLY A 24 17.47 -8.02 14.44
N GLU A 25 18.17 -8.75 13.57
CA GLU A 25 18.55 -8.41 12.19
C GLU A 25 17.68 -7.33 11.52
N LEU A 26 18.11 -6.07 11.60
CA LEU A 26 17.74 -5.04 10.63
C LEU A 26 18.75 -5.08 9.47
N ASN A 27 18.88 -6.24 8.85
CA ASN A 27 19.66 -6.39 7.63
C ASN A 27 18.71 -6.33 6.42
N SER A 28 18.16 -5.16 6.17
CA SER A 28 17.60 -4.80 4.86
C SER A 28 17.56 -3.29 4.72
N ASN A 29 18.20 -2.78 3.67
CA ASN A 29 18.43 -1.38 3.29
C ASN A 29 17.15 -0.58 2.94
N ILE A 30 16.14 -0.63 3.81
CA ILE A 30 14.77 -0.23 3.50
C ILE A 30 14.19 0.54 4.69
N PHE A 31 13.85 1.81 4.48
CA PHE A 31 13.05 2.58 5.43
C PHE A 31 11.57 2.30 5.19
N ASP A 32 10.82 2.02 6.26
CA ASP A 32 9.37 1.88 6.20
C ASP A 32 8.72 3.28 6.17
N VAL A 33 8.17 3.70 5.03
CA VAL A 33 7.42 4.96 4.90
C VAL A 33 5.95 4.66 5.20
N ILE A 34 5.40 5.30 6.24
CA ILE A 34 3.98 5.17 6.60
C ILE A 34 3.16 5.96 5.57
N GLY A 35 2.50 5.26 4.65
CA GLY A 35 1.47 5.86 3.80
C GLY A 35 0.26 6.25 4.66
N VAL A 36 -0.04 7.55 4.73
CA VAL A 36 -1.28 8.07 5.29
C VAL A 36 -2.22 8.36 4.11
N PRO A 37 -3.48 7.92 4.13
CA PRO A 37 -4.37 8.06 2.98
C PRO A 37 -4.80 9.51 2.70
N ASP A 38 -4.88 9.78 1.40
CA ASP A 38 -5.41 10.90 0.61
C ASP A 38 -6.09 12.09 1.29
N PHE A 39 -5.67 13.30 0.88
CA PHE A 39 -6.58 14.43 0.63
C PHE A 39 -6.15 15.27 -0.60
N ILE A 40 -6.90 15.06 -1.68
CA ILE A 40 -7.40 15.99 -2.72
C ILE A 40 -6.43 17.04 -3.32
N THR A 41 -6.32 17.00 -4.64
CA THR A 41 -5.85 18.10 -5.50
C THR A 41 -6.84 19.27 -5.42
N PHE A 42 -6.54 20.29 -4.60
CA PHE A 42 -7.39 21.48 -4.52
C PHE A 42 -7.08 22.48 -5.64
N ASP A 43 -8.07 22.72 -6.51
CA ASP A 43 -8.15 23.94 -7.31
C ASP A 43 -8.55 25.13 -6.43
N VAL A 44 -8.18 26.34 -6.84
CA VAL A 44 -8.44 27.61 -6.10
C VAL A 44 -9.94 27.82 -5.80
N ILE A 45 -10.82 27.23 -6.62
CA ILE A 45 -12.29 27.31 -6.47
C ILE A 45 -12.78 26.38 -5.34
N ASP A 46 -12.11 25.27 -5.07
CA ASP A 46 -12.52 24.32 -4.03
C ASP A 46 -12.21 24.84 -2.61
N VAL A 47 -11.14 25.63 -2.47
CA VAL A 47 -10.76 26.26 -1.19
C VAL A 47 -11.81 27.28 -0.71
N ILE A 48 -12.49 27.97 -1.63
CA ILE A 48 -13.53 28.95 -1.29
C ILE A 48 -14.88 28.26 -0.98
N ASN A 49 -15.13 27.09 -1.58
CA ASN A 49 -16.37 26.34 -1.37
C ASN A 49 -16.33 25.36 -0.18
N TYR A 50 -15.16 25.12 0.44
CA TYR A 50 -15.02 24.28 1.63
C TYR A 50 -15.48 24.94 2.95
N ASN A 51 -16.38 25.92 2.89
CA ASN A 51 -17.03 26.56 4.05
C ASN A 51 -18.10 25.67 4.73
N SER A 52 -18.06 24.35 4.53
CA SER A 52 -19.04 23.41 5.09
C SER A 52 -18.43 22.24 5.86
N PHE A 53 -17.21 22.40 6.39
CA PHE A 53 -16.87 21.70 7.63
C PHE A 53 -17.35 22.56 8.79
N ASP A 54 -18.09 21.98 9.72
CA ASP A 54 -18.42 22.56 11.02
C ASP A 54 -17.12 22.93 11.76
N VAL A 55 -16.54 24.10 11.46
CA VAL A 55 -15.41 24.63 12.20
C VAL A 55 -15.98 25.54 13.29
N ILE A 56 -16.20 24.94 14.46
CA ILE A 56 -16.24 25.69 15.71
C ILE A 56 -14.82 26.22 15.96
N GLY A 57 -14.47 27.36 15.34
CA GLY A 57 -13.19 28.03 15.60
C GLY A 57 -12.61 28.82 14.43
N VAL A 58 -11.75 29.79 14.75
CA VAL A 58 -10.91 30.48 13.78
C VAL A 58 -9.80 29.51 13.32
N PRO A 59 -9.54 29.36 12.01
CA PRO A 59 -8.49 28.47 11.52
C PRO A 59 -7.11 28.91 12.05
N VAL A 60 -6.32 27.95 12.56
CA VAL A 60 -4.98 28.18 13.10
C VAL A 60 -3.97 27.47 12.19
N SER A 61 -2.85 28.12 11.86
CA SER A 61 -1.88 27.59 10.89
C SER A 61 -1.32 26.21 11.27
N THR A 62 -1.31 25.87 12.56
CA THR A 62 -0.88 24.56 13.08
C THR A 62 -1.82 23.42 12.72
N THR A 63 -3.03 23.70 12.23
CA THR A 63 -4.00 22.69 11.82
C THR A 63 -4.03 22.48 10.30
N PHE A 64 -3.21 23.20 9.54
CA PHE A 64 -3.16 23.06 8.09
C PHE A 64 -2.28 21.88 7.70
N ASP A 65 -2.78 21.04 6.79
CA ASP A 65 -1.90 20.06 6.13
C ASP A 65 -0.88 20.77 5.23
N VAL A 66 0.20 20.07 4.89
CA VAL A 66 1.33 20.62 4.12
C VAL A 66 0.89 21.16 2.76
N THR A 67 -0.05 20.50 2.07
CA THR A 67 -0.52 20.97 0.75
C THR A 67 -1.38 22.21 0.87
N LEU A 68 -2.28 22.29 1.86
CA LEU A 68 -3.05 23.50 2.13
C LEU A 68 -2.11 24.66 2.49
N MET A 69 -1.12 24.44 3.35
CA MET A 69 -0.13 25.45 3.72
C MET A 69 0.62 25.98 2.48
N ILE A 70 1.12 25.09 1.62
CA ILE A 70 1.79 25.49 0.38
C ILE A 70 0.84 26.22 -0.57
N CYS A 71 -0.42 25.78 -0.66
CA CYS A 71 -1.45 26.43 -1.48
C CYS A 71 -1.75 27.85 -1.00
N LEU A 72 -1.83 28.07 0.31
CA LEU A 72 -2.05 29.41 0.87
C LEU A 72 -0.82 30.30 0.63
N ILE A 73 0.38 29.81 0.87
CA ILE A 73 1.61 30.59 0.66
C ILE A 73 1.72 31.01 -0.81
N ARG A 74 1.55 30.09 -1.78
CA ARG A 74 1.68 30.44 -3.21
C ARG A 74 0.63 31.46 -3.69
N ASN A 75 -0.57 31.44 -3.11
CA ASN A 75 -1.69 32.25 -3.58
C ASN A 75 -1.80 33.60 -2.86
N LEU A 76 -1.41 33.66 -1.58
CA LEU A 76 -1.51 34.86 -0.77
C LEU A 76 -0.21 35.67 -0.74
N THR A 77 0.91 35.09 -1.21
CA THR A 77 2.19 35.78 -1.30
C THR A 77 2.68 35.84 -2.74
N SER A 78 3.45 36.87 -3.09
CA SER A 78 4.00 37.05 -4.44
C SER A 78 5.27 36.21 -4.65
N VAL A 79 5.14 34.88 -4.62
CA VAL A 79 6.26 33.97 -4.96
C VAL A 79 6.34 33.73 -6.46
N THR A 80 7.56 33.77 -7.00
CA THR A 80 7.80 33.45 -8.41
C THR A 80 7.56 31.97 -8.66
N GLN A 81 6.71 31.65 -9.63
CA GLN A 81 6.46 30.27 -10.02
C GLN A 81 7.72 29.58 -10.59
N PRO A 82 7.87 28.25 -10.40
CA PRO A 82 8.91 27.47 -11.08
C PRO A 82 8.68 27.44 -12.60
N ILE A 83 9.73 27.13 -13.36
CA ILE A 83 9.67 27.04 -14.84
C ILE A 83 8.57 26.06 -15.30
N ASN A 84 8.43 24.92 -14.61
CA ASN A 84 7.46 23.87 -14.94
C ASN A 84 6.16 23.97 -14.12
N GLY A 85 5.91 25.09 -13.43
CA GLY A 85 4.78 25.28 -12.53
C GLY A 85 4.93 24.57 -11.17
N PHE A 86 3.92 24.73 -10.31
CA PHE A 86 3.96 24.25 -8.91
C PHE A 86 3.68 22.75 -8.72
N ASP A 87 3.19 22.07 -9.77
CA ASP A 87 2.76 20.66 -9.70
C ASP A 87 3.80 19.70 -10.29
N SER A 88 4.95 20.22 -10.73
CA SER A 88 6.08 19.45 -11.25
C SER A 88 7.30 19.62 -10.36
N LEU A 89 8.20 18.62 -10.35
CA LEU A 89 9.49 18.75 -9.67
C LEU A 89 10.32 19.85 -10.35
N PRO A 90 10.72 20.91 -9.61
CA PRO A 90 11.55 21.97 -10.17
C PRO A 90 12.97 21.48 -10.46
N LEU A 91 13.66 22.16 -11.38
CA LEU A 91 15.06 21.87 -11.67
C LEU A 91 15.92 22.07 -10.41
N PRO A 92 17.00 21.30 -10.22
CA PRO A 92 17.87 21.44 -9.04
C PRO A 92 18.45 22.86 -8.86
N VAL A 93 18.63 23.59 -9.95
CA VAL A 93 19.14 24.97 -9.95
C VAL A 93 18.12 26.01 -9.47
N GLU A 94 16.83 25.66 -9.46
CA GLU A 94 15.75 26.55 -9.02
C GLU A 94 15.63 26.52 -7.48
N THR A 95 16.30 27.45 -6.82
CA THR A 95 16.42 27.55 -5.35
C THR A 95 15.75 28.79 -4.76
N THR A 96 14.79 29.37 -5.48
CA THR A 96 13.96 30.48 -4.99
C THR A 96 12.73 29.95 -4.22
N PRO A 97 12.00 30.78 -3.45
CA PRO A 97 10.93 30.30 -2.59
C PRO A 97 9.81 29.52 -3.29
N GLY A 98 9.37 29.93 -4.49
CA GLY A 98 8.33 29.20 -5.22
C GLY A 98 8.76 27.79 -5.64
N PRO A 99 9.92 27.62 -6.31
CA PRO A 99 10.55 26.32 -6.52
C PRO A 99 10.74 25.49 -5.26
N ASP A 100 11.16 26.08 -4.14
CA ASP A 100 11.30 25.32 -2.89
C ASP A 100 9.97 24.80 -2.35
N LEU A 101 8.90 25.60 -2.44
CA LEU A 101 7.55 25.16 -2.09
C LEU A 101 7.07 24.03 -2.99
N ALA A 102 7.28 24.14 -4.31
CA ALA A 102 6.94 23.09 -5.27
C ALA A 102 7.74 21.80 -5.02
N ARG A 103 9.02 21.91 -4.69
CA ARG A 103 9.89 20.77 -4.34
C ARG A 103 9.41 20.03 -3.10
N ILE A 104 9.07 20.77 -2.03
CA ILE A 104 8.51 20.18 -0.79
C ILE A 104 7.19 19.46 -1.10
N LYS A 105 6.27 20.11 -1.83
CA LYS A 105 5.00 19.51 -2.25
C LYS A 105 5.23 18.21 -3.03
N TRP A 106 6.12 18.24 -4.01
CA TRP A 106 6.39 17.10 -4.88
C TRP A 106 6.90 15.90 -4.10
N TYR A 107 7.96 16.07 -3.30
CA TYR A 107 8.52 14.96 -2.52
C TYR A 107 7.53 14.45 -1.47
N ARG A 108 6.80 15.35 -0.79
CA ARG A 108 5.74 14.94 0.13
C ARG A 108 4.71 14.05 -0.57
N ASN A 109 4.23 14.44 -1.75
CA ASN A 109 3.23 13.66 -2.48
C ASN A 109 3.80 12.29 -2.89
N ILE A 110 5.02 12.24 -3.40
CA ILE A 110 5.67 10.97 -3.77
C ILE A 110 5.84 10.05 -2.55
N LEU A 111 6.24 10.60 -1.40
CA LEU A 111 6.41 9.83 -0.17
C LEU A 111 5.07 9.35 0.41
N ALA A 112 4.03 10.18 0.36
CA ALA A 112 2.71 9.84 0.87
C ALA A 112 2.01 8.76 0.03
N HIS A 113 2.22 8.78 -1.29
CA HIS A 113 1.62 7.83 -2.24
C HIS A 113 2.58 6.73 -2.68
N HIS A 114 3.66 6.48 -1.93
CA HIS A 114 4.61 5.45 -2.32
C HIS A 114 3.93 4.07 -2.22
N ASP A 115 3.72 3.42 -3.36
CA ASP A 115 2.96 2.15 -3.51
C ASP A 115 3.49 1.00 -2.62
N SER A 116 4.75 1.14 -2.23
CA SER A 116 5.49 0.23 -1.40
C SER A 116 5.75 0.93 -0.07
N ASN A 117 5.42 0.30 1.06
CA ASN A 117 5.87 0.82 2.36
C ASN A 117 7.40 0.84 2.47
N LYS A 118 8.14 0.33 1.48
CA LYS A 118 9.59 0.20 1.44
C LYS A 118 10.21 1.23 0.51
N MET A 119 11.21 1.97 1.00
CA MET A 119 12.03 2.89 0.21
C MET A 119 13.52 2.56 0.35
N ALA A 120 14.26 2.59 -0.77
CA ALA A 120 15.71 2.39 -0.73
C ALA A 120 16.40 3.54 0.02
N THR A 121 17.45 3.23 0.78
CA THR A 121 18.22 4.22 1.55
C THR A 121 18.73 5.39 0.69
N GLY A 122 19.14 5.13 -0.55
CA GLY A 122 19.59 6.18 -1.48
C GLY A 122 18.47 7.16 -1.87
N ASP A 123 17.28 6.65 -2.12
CA ASP A 123 16.10 7.45 -2.49
C ASP A 123 15.63 8.27 -1.30
N PHE A 124 15.61 7.66 -0.10
CA PHE A 124 15.31 8.36 1.14
C PHE A 124 16.29 9.52 1.38
N ASN A 125 17.60 9.26 1.28
CA ASN A 125 18.61 10.30 1.49
C ASN A 125 18.49 11.44 0.46
N THR A 126 18.16 11.09 -0.78
CA THR A 126 17.92 12.08 -1.84
C THR A 126 16.70 12.95 -1.54
N ALA A 127 15.57 12.33 -1.17
CA ALA A 127 14.35 13.04 -0.81
C ALA A 127 14.58 13.92 0.43
N TRP A 128 15.21 13.36 1.47
CA TRP A 128 15.56 14.07 2.68
C TRP A 128 16.40 15.32 2.38
N SER A 129 17.50 15.18 1.63
CA SER A 129 18.37 16.32 1.29
C SER A 129 17.60 17.41 0.54
N ASN A 130 16.81 17.04 -0.47
CA ASN A 130 16.05 18.00 -1.26
C ASN A 130 15.00 18.75 -0.42
N ILE A 131 14.32 18.04 0.49
CA ILE A 131 13.35 18.65 1.41
C ILE A 131 14.08 19.55 2.42
N SER A 132 15.10 19.02 3.12
CA SER A 132 15.80 19.76 4.18
C SER A 132 16.47 21.02 3.64
N ASP A 133 17.03 20.97 2.43
CA ASP A 133 17.66 22.12 1.79
C ASP A 133 16.63 23.19 1.41
N ALA A 134 15.48 22.79 0.88
CA ALA A 134 14.38 23.70 0.55
C ALA A 134 13.80 24.36 1.81
N VAL A 135 13.54 23.56 2.84
CA VAL A 135 13.06 24.01 4.15
C VAL A 135 14.08 24.97 4.80
N SER A 136 15.37 24.68 4.70
CA SER A 136 16.44 25.55 5.21
C SER A 136 16.53 26.87 4.45
N ARG A 137 16.32 26.88 3.12
CA ARG A 137 16.29 28.12 2.33
C ARG A 137 15.07 28.99 2.65
N LEU A 138 13.92 28.37 2.89
CA LEU A 138 12.68 29.08 3.24
C LEU A 138 12.68 29.61 4.69
N GLY A 139 13.12 28.79 5.64
CA GLY A 139 13.04 29.07 7.09
C GLY A 139 14.36 29.50 7.73
N GLY A 140 15.46 29.51 6.99
CA GLY A 140 16.79 29.91 7.46
C GLY A 140 17.39 28.93 8.48
N GLN A 141 18.31 29.45 9.29
CA GLN A 141 19.07 28.68 10.28
C GLN A 141 18.20 27.94 11.32
N PRO A 142 17.13 28.53 11.89
CA PRO A 142 16.30 27.81 12.85
C PRO A 142 15.72 26.52 12.28
N MET A 143 15.23 26.59 11.04
CA MET A 143 14.61 25.44 10.38
C MET A 143 15.65 24.40 9.92
N ASN A 144 16.85 24.86 9.55
CA ASN A 144 17.97 23.96 9.29
C ASN A 144 18.33 23.14 10.54
N GLN A 145 18.42 23.79 11.69
CA GLN A 145 18.72 23.11 12.96
C GLN A 145 17.62 22.07 13.29
N GLU A 146 16.35 22.45 13.16
CA GLU A 146 15.23 21.53 13.38
C GLU A 146 15.31 20.31 12.45
N CYS A 147 15.67 20.50 11.17
CA CYS A 147 15.89 19.38 10.26
C CYS A 147 17.02 18.47 10.75
N GLN A 148 18.16 19.01 11.19
CA GLN A 148 19.27 18.18 11.69
C GLN A 148 18.87 17.39 12.95
N GLU A 149 18.12 18.02 13.85
CA GLU A 149 17.59 17.37 15.05
C GLU A 149 16.62 16.24 14.68
N LEU A 150 15.68 16.50 13.76
CA LEU A 150 14.73 15.49 13.28
C LEU A 150 15.40 14.29 12.61
N LYS A 151 16.51 14.49 11.90
CA LYS A 151 17.23 13.41 11.22
C LYS A 151 17.76 12.34 12.18
N VAL A 152 18.15 12.76 13.39
CA VAL A 152 18.77 11.88 14.41
C VAL A 152 17.83 11.60 15.58
N LYS A 153 16.64 12.21 15.59
CA LYS A 153 15.66 12.05 16.67
C LYS A 153 15.22 10.61 16.75
N ILE A 154 15.46 9.99 17.90
CA ILE A 154 14.92 8.68 18.23
C ILE A 154 13.40 8.83 18.40
N LEU A 155 12.63 7.95 17.76
CA LEU A 155 11.19 7.88 17.97
C LEU A 155 10.90 7.59 19.44
N ASP A 156 9.97 8.33 20.03
CA ASP A 156 9.51 8.01 21.38
C ASP A 156 8.78 6.65 21.42
N GLN A 157 8.60 6.14 22.64
CA GLN A 157 8.01 4.82 22.88
C GLN A 157 6.62 4.67 22.21
N SER A 158 5.79 5.71 22.23
CA SER A 158 4.44 5.66 21.66
C SER A 158 4.51 5.55 20.13
N ASN A 159 5.38 6.32 19.49
CA ASN A 159 5.59 6.25 18.05
C ASN A 159 6.20 4.90 17.63
N GLN A 160 7.09 4.30 18.44
CA GLN A 160 7.62 2.96 18.20
C GLN A 160 6.54 1.88 18.29
N GLU A 161 5.63 1.98 19.27
CA GLU A 161 4.50 1.06 19.43
C GLU A 161 3.54 1.14 18.24
N ILE A 162 3.20 2.37 17.81
CA ILE A 162 2.37 2.59 16.62
C ILE A 162 3.03 1.97 15.38
N MET A 163 4.34 2.18 15.19
CA MET A 163 5.09 1.58 14.08
C MET A 163 5.05 0.04 14.11
N LEU A 164 5.17 -0.55 15.30
CA LEU A 164 5.11 -1.99 15.46
C LEU A 164 3.70 -2.53 15.14
N GLU A 165 2.66 -1.85 15.61
CA GLU A 165 1.26 -2.22 15.33
C GLU A 165 0.95 -2.11 13.83
N ILE A 166 1.43 -1.06 13.17
CA ILE A 166 1.32 -0.88 11.72
C ILE A 166 2.03 -2.04 11.00
N LYS A 167 3.25 -2.40 11.42
CA LYS A 167 4.01 -3.51 10.82
C LYS A 167 3.29 -4.84 10.98
N GLN A 168 2.77 -5.14 12.18
CA GLN A 168 2.01 -6.36 12.44
C GLN A 168 0.72 -6.42 11.61
N SER A 169 0.02 -5.28 11.50
CA SER A 169 -1.18 -5.17 10.68
C SER A 169 -0.87 -5.44 9.21
N HIS A 170 0.22 -4.89 8.67
CA HIS A 170 0.63 -5.14 7.29
C HIS A 170 0.92 -6.62 7.00
N GLU A 171 1.64 -7.31 7.87
CA GLU A 171 1.90 -8.74 7.69
C GLU A 171 0.60 -9.55 7.76
N LYS A 172 -0.31 -9.24 8.69
CA LYS A 172 -1.62 -9.89 8.77
C LYS A 172 -2.46 -9.68 7.51
N ILE A 173 -2.47 -8.48 6.95
CA ILE A 173 -3.19 -8.19 5.70
C ILE A 173 -2.58 -8.99 4.54
N LYS A 174 -1.25 -9.16 4.51
CA LYS A 174 -0.56 -9.97 3.50
C LYS A 174 -0.94 -11.45 3.60
N GLU A 175 -0.98 -12.01 4.81
CA GLU A 175 -1.45 -13.39 5.04
C GLU A 175 -2.91 -13.59 4.60
N LEU A 176 -3.78 -12.62 4.93
CA LEU A 176 -5.18 -12.64 4.51
C LEU A 176 -5.32 -12.61 2.99
N ARG A 177 -4.54 -11.77 2.29
CA ARG A 177 -4.52 -11.73 0.82
C ARG A 177 -4.16 -13.08 0.21
N GLN A 178 -3.11 -13.74 0.72
CA GLN A 178 -2.72 -15.05 0.24
C GLN A 178 -3.81 -16.09 0.48
N THR A 179 -4.48 -16.02 1.63
CA THR A 179 -5.59 -16.92 1.97
C THR A 179 -6.77 -16.73 1.01
N VAL A 180 -7.13 -15.49 0.70
CA VAL A 180 -8.21 -15.16 -0.25
C VAL A 180 -7.87 -15.67 -1.65
N GLU A 181 -6.63 -15.53 -2.10
CA GLU A 181 -6.18 -16.05 -3.39
C GLU A 181 -6.28 -17.58 -3.46
N ASN A 182 -5.81 -18.28 -2.43
CA ASN A 182 -5.89 -19.75 -2.33
C ASN A 182 -7.35 -20.25 -2.27
N LEU A 183 -8.23 -19.53 -1.58
CA LEU A 183 -9.65 -19.84 -1.56
C LEU A 183 -10.30 -19.60 -2.93
N GLY A 184 -9.88 -18.55 -3.65
CA GLY A 184 -10.35 -18.27 -5.00
C GLY A 184 -9.97 -19.37 -6.00
N THR A 185 -8.74 -19.88 -5.94
CA THR A 185 -8.31 -21.01 -6.78
C THR A 185 -9.06 -22.29 -6.44
N GLY A 186 -9.19 -22.62 -5.15
CA GLY A 186 -9.96 -23.78 -4.69
C GLY A 186 -11.44 -23.70 -5.07
N HIS A 187 -12.07 -22.53 -4.97
CA HIS A 187 -13.45 -22.32 -5.39
C HIS A 187 -13.64 -22.55 -6.89
N SER A 188 -12.67 -22.10 -7.70
CA SER A 188 -12.70 -22.30 -9.16
C SER A 188 -12.63 -23.79 -9.51
N GLU A 189 -11.78 -24.57 -8.82
CA GLU A 189 -11.68 -26.01 -9.01
C GLU A 189 -12.97 -26.75 -8.62
N VAL A 190 -13.55 -26.42 -7.45
CA VAL A 190 -14.83 -27.01 -7.01
C VAL A 190 -15.95 -26.68 -7.99
N THR A 191 -15.99 -25.45 -8.50
CA THR A 191 -16.99 -25.01 -9.48
C THR A 191 -16.88 -25.81 -10.79
N GLU A 192 -15.67 -26.05 -11.29
CA GLU A 192 -15.47 -26.86 -12.50
C GLU A 192 -15.82 -28.34 -12.27
N ASN A 193 -15.46 -28.91 -11.12
CA ASN A 193 -15.85 -30.27 -10.77
C ASN A 193 -17.37 -30.43 -10.66
N LEU A 194 -18.05 -29.44 -10.08
CA LEU A 194 -19.52 -29.41 -10.02
C LEU A 194 -20.13 -29.36 -11.42
N ARG A 195 -19.58 -28.55 -12.33
CA ARG A 195 -20.01 -28.50 -13.74
C ARG A 195 -19.90 -29.87 -14.42
N LYS A 196 -18.76 -30.54 -14.27
CA LYS A 196 -18.54 -31.90 -14.83
C LYS A 196 -19.50 -32.95 -14.25
N LEU A 197 -19.78 -32.88 -12.95
CA LEU A 197 -20.75 -33.77 -12.30
C LEU A 197 -22.16 -33.53 -12.83
N GLN A 198 -22.53 -32.27 -13.05
CA GLN A 198 -23.84 -31.88 -13.57
C GLN A 198 -24.02 -32.34 -15.02
N ASP A 199 -22.98 -32.21 -15.85
CA ASP A 199 -22.94 -32.79 -17.20
C ASP A 199 -23.15 -34.32 -17.15
N SER A 200 -22.41 -35.02 -16.30
CA SER A 200 -22.51 -36.47 -16.14
C SER A 200 -23.90 -36.91 -15.67
N HIS A 201 -24.52 -36.15 -14.75
CA HIS A 201 -25.88 -36.41 -14.28
C HIS A 201 -26.91 -36.28 -15.42
N SER A 202 -26.76 -35.25 -16.27
CA SER A 202 -27.66 -35.05 -17.42
C SER A 202 -27.60 -36.20 -18.44
N THR A 203 -26.40 -36.72 -18.69
CA THR A 203 -26.19 -37.90 -19.55
C THR A 203 -26.89 -39.12 -18.98
N LEU A 204 -26.62 -39.45 -17.71
CA LEU A 204 -27.25 -40.61 -17.04
C LEU A 204 -28.78 -40.51 -17.00
N GLN A 205 -29.32 -39.30 -16.84
CA GLN A 205 -30.76 -39.08 -16.81
C GLN A 205 -31.41 -39.27 -18.20
N THR A 206 -30.68 -38.95 -19.26
CA THR A 206 -31.09 -39.23 -20.64
C THR A 206 -31.10 -40.74 -20.89
N GLU A 207 -30.01 -41.44 -20.55
CA GLU A 207 -29.90 -42.90 -20.68
C GLU A 207 -31.00 -43.63 -19.88
N HIS A 208 -31.26 -43.19 -18.64
CA HIS A 208 -32.32 -43.77 -17.81
C HIS A 208 -33.70 -43.60 -18.45
N THR A 209 -33.98 -42.43 -19.05
CA THR A 209 -35.21 -42.17 -19.79
C THR A 209 -35.36 -43.13 -20.98
N GLU A 210 -34.30 -43.31 -21.76
CA GLU A 210 -34.29 -44.22 -22.91
C GLU A 210 -34.53 -45.68 -22.51
N VAL A 211 -33.83 -46.18 -21.47
CA VAL A 211 -34.03 -47.55 -20.95
C VAL A 211 -35.45 -47.75 -20.41
N THR A 212 -35.99 -46.76 -19.72
CA THR A 212 -37.36 -46.80 -19.20
C THR A 212 -38.39 -46.89 -20.32
N GLU A 213 -38.16 -46.21 -21.45
CA GLU A 213 -39.04 -46.27 -22.62
C GLU A 213 -38.99 -47.65 -23.30
N LEU A 214 -37.80 -48.24 -23.47
CA LEU A 214 -37.65 -49.59 -24.05
C LEU A 214 -38.36 -50.67 -23.22
N LEU A 215 -38.44 -50.51 -21.90
CA LEU A 215 -39.12 -51.45 -21.02
C LEU A 215 -40.65 -51.31 -21.00
N LYS A 216 -41.22 -50.27 -21.64
CA LYS A 216 -42.68 -50.12 -21.76
C LYS A 216 -43.28 -51.06 -22.82
N ASP A 217 -42.46 -51.65 -23.70
CA ASP A 217 -42.96 -52.57 -24.71
C ASP A 217 -43.54 -53.84 -24.07
N PRO A 218 -44.80 -54.20 -24.37
CA PRO A 218 -45.42 -55.39 -23.80
C PRO A 218 -44.69 -56.64 -24.29
N ILE A 219 -44.35 -57.54 -23.34
CA ILE A 219 -43.73 -58.84 -23.62
C ILE A 219 -44.46 -59.51 -24.80
N PRO A 220 -43.76 -59.83 -25.92
CA PRO A 220 -44.37 -60.44 -27.08
C PRO A 220 -45.20 -61.67 -26.70
N LEU A 221 -46.42 -61.78 -27.23
CA LEU A 221 -47.39 -62.85 -26.90
C LEU A 221 -46.80 -64.27 -26.98
N ASN A 222 -45.88 -64.49 -27.92
CA ASN A 222 -45.06 -65.69 -28.06
C ASN A 222 -44.35 -66.09 -26.74
N ILE A 223 -43.61 -65.15 -26.15
CA ILE A 223 -42.83 -65.38 -24.92
C ILE A 223 -43.77 -65.55 -23.71
N ARG A 224 -44.90 -64.82 -23.70
CA ARG A 224 -45.94 -64.96 -22.68
C ARG A 224 -46.54 -66.38 -22.67
N GLY A 225 -46.74 -66.97 -23.85
CA GLY A 225 -47.16 -68.36 -24.02
C GLY A 225 -46.16 -69.36 -23.44
N ILE A 226 -44.86 -69.17 -23.73
CA ILE A 226 -43.76 -70.03 -23.24
C ILE A 226 -43.64 -69.97 -21.70
N LEU A 227 -43.69 -68.78 -21.11
CA LEU A 227 -43.66 -68.59 -19.65
C LEU A 227 -44.89 -69.22 -18.96
N TYR A 228 -46.06 -69.14 -19.59
CA TYR A 228 -47.27 -69.77 -19.08
C TYR A 228 -47.17 -71.30 -19.08
N SER A 229 -46.60 -71.90 -20.14
CA SER A 229 -46.35 -73.34 -20.20
C SER A 229 -45.32 -73.82 -19.16
N TYR A 230 -44.23 -73.06 -18.95
CA TYR A 230 -43.23 -73.37 -17.92
C TYR A 230 -43.81 -73.30 -16.50
N ARG A 231 -44.61 -72.26 -16.19
CA ARG A 231 -45.23 -72.07 -14.87
C ARG A 231 -46.28 -73.14 -14.53
N LYS A 232 -46.93 -73.71 -15.54
CA LYS A 232 -47.88 -74.83 -15.40
C LYS A 232 -47.21 -76.21 -15.37
N GLY A 233 -45.87 -76.28 -15.44
CA GLY A 233 -45.13 -77.54 -15.40
C GLY A 233 -45.25 -78.36 -16.68
N CYS A 234 -45.70 -77.77 -17.79
CA CYS A 234 -45.75 -78.46 -19.08
C CYS A 234 -44.36 -78.43 -19.72
N ARG A 235 -43.74 -79.61 -19.85
CA ARG A 235 -42.48 -79.80 -20.56
C ARG A 235 -42.76 -79.63 -22.07
N VAL A 236 -42.26 -78.54 -22.66
CA VAL A 236 -42.36 -78.30 -24.11
C VAL A 236 -41.44 -79.32 -24.80
N ILE A 237 -42.02 -80.16 -25.67
CA ILE A 237 -41.34 -81.19 -26.47
C ILE A 237 -41.04 -80.60 -27.84
#